data_AF-A0A957T1U4-F1
#
_entry.id   AF-A0A957T1U4-F1
#
_cell.length_a   1.000
_cell.length_b   1.000
_cell.length_c   1.000
_cell.angle_alpha   90.00
_cell.angle_beta   90.00
_cell.angle_gamma   90.00
#
_symmetry.space_group_name_H-M   'P 1'
#
loop_
_entity.id
_entity.type
_entity.pdbx_description
1 polymer ?
#
loop_
_entity_poly.entity_id
_entity_poly.type
_entity_poly.pdbx_seq_one_letter_code
_entity_poly.pdbx_strand_id
1 'polypeptide(L)'
;RWIEMAWQRWGAPRGWRGEVAKGGGRLYDLGAHLLDQLLQLFPQPVEAVYCRLHHDFDHTNVESHALVTVHFADGATGVCDLSSMSAIAKPRFQIYGDKGTFIKYGLDPQEDAMRAGDIDAAVHSAESYGRFHDGTKEHVIPTVPGRWRSYYENVRDAIKGEAALAVKATEVQRVMTVIDAALRSAESGEVIHL
;
A
#
# COMPACT_ATOMS: atom_id res chain seq x y z
N ARG A 1 -17.07 -3.36 5.57
CA ARG A 1 -16.32 -3.18 4.30
C ARG A 1 -14.89 -3.63 4.58
N TRP A 2 -14.31 -4.49 3.75
CA TRP A 2 -13.00 -5.09 4.04
C TRP A 2 -12.10 -5.02 2.81
N ILE A 3 -10.86 -4.59 2.99
CA ILE A 3 -9.83 -4.57 1.94
C ILE A 3 -8.54 -5.15 2.48
N GLU A 4 -7.93 -6.03 1.69
CA GLU A 4 -6.58 -6.53 1.90
C GLU A 4 -5.71 -6.04 0.74
N MET A 5 -4.55 -5.50 1.09
CA MET A 5 -3.56 -4.99 0.17
C MET A 5 -2.24 -5.67 0.48
N ALA A 6 -1.58 -6.20 -0.55
CA ALA A 6 -0.31 -6.89 -0.38
C ALA A 6 0.80 -6.25 -1.20
N TRP A 7 1.97 -6.08 -0.59
CA TRP A 7 3.21 -5.81 -1.31
C TRP A 7 4.30 -6.76 -0.85
N GLN A 8 4.41 -7.87 -1.57
CA GLN A 8 5.21 -9.01 -1.16
C GLN A 8 6.20 -9.39 -2.26
N ARG A 9 7.43 -9.73 -1.87
CA ARG A 9 8.44 -10.31 -2.75
C ARG A 9 9.34 -11.26 -1.97
N TRP A 10 10.09 -12.10 -2.67
CA TRP A 10 11.14 -12.91 -2.08
C TRP A 10 12.48 -12.18 -2.13
N GLY A 11 13.14 -12.07 -0.97
CA GLY A 11 14.47 -11.53 -0.85
C GLY A 11 14.58 -10.43 0.19
N ALA A 12 15.66 -10.49 0.96
CA ALA A 12 15.99 -9.54 2.00
C ALA A 12 16.19 -8.11 1.45
N PRO A 13 15.87 -7.07 2.25
CA PRO A 13 16.24 -5.69 1.93
C PRO A 13 17.75 -5.56 1.68
N ARG A 14 18.13 -4.65 0.77
CA ARG A 14 19.54 -4.39 0.42
C ARG A 14 19.94 -2.97 0.76
N GLY A 15 21.22 -2.78 1.09
CA GLY A 15 21.79 -1.49 1.42
C GLY A 15 21.08 -0.84 2.62
N TRP A 16 20.90 0.48 2.57
CA TRP A 16 20.33 1.25 3.68
C TRP A 16 18.90 0.84 4.06
N ARG A 17 18.15 0.19 3.16
CA ARG A 17 16.79 -0.31 3.45
C ARG A 17 16.77 -1.46 4.46
N GLY A 18 17.91 -2.09 4.71
CA GLY A 18 18.10 -3.10 5.76
C GLY A 18 18.47 -2.53 7.13
N GLU A 19 18.53 -1.19 7.27
CA GLU A 19 19.02 -0.50 8.45
C GLU A 19 17.94 0.42 9.06
N VAL A 20 17.44 0.08 10.26
CA VAL A 20 16.42 0.88 10.98
C VAL A 20 16.86 2.33 11.18
N ALA A 21 18.13 2.55 11.53
CA ALA A 21 18.68 3.89 11.76
C ALA A 21 18.65 4.82 10.53
N LYS A 22 18.42 4.26 9.33
CA LYS A 22 18.31 5.01 8.07
C LYS A 22 16.87 5.07 7.54
N GLY A 23 15.88 4.69 8.35
CA GLY A 23 14.49 4.57 7.91
C GLY A 23 14.24 3.35 7.01
N GLY A 24 15.04 2.30 7.18
CA GLY A 24 14.81 1.01 6.52
C GLY A 24 13.57 0.29 7.04
N GLY A 25 13.25 -0.84 6.40
CA GLY A 25 12.05 -1.63 6.71
C GLY A 25 10.97 -1.52 5.64
N ARG A 26 10.21 -2.59 5.49
CA ARG A 26 9.08 -2.69 4.57
C ARG A 26 7.93 -1.78 4.93
N LEU A 27 7.68 -1.54 6.21
CA LEU A 27 6.62 -0.67 6.69
C LEU A 27 6.86 0.77 6.24
N TYR A 28 8.09 1.27 6.38
CA TYR A 28 8.45 2.60 5.86
C TYR A 28 8.57 2.63 4.33
N ASP A 29 9.24 1.66 3.70
CA ASP A 29 9.51 1.65 2.25
C ASP A 29 8.23 1.40 1.42
N LEU A 30 7.45 0.37 1.76
CA LEU A 30 6.29 -0.08 0.99
C LEU A 30 4.96 0.11 1.71
N GLY A 31 4.97 0.07 3.04
CA GLY A 31 3.78 0.30 3.86
C GLY A 31 3.25 1.72 3.74
N ALA A 32 4.13 2.72 3.61
CA ALA A 32 3.73 4.10 3.34
C ALA A 32 2.82 4.21 2.10
N HIS A 33 3.14 3.49 1.02
CA HIS A 33 2.30 3.46 -0.18
C HIS A 33 0.95 2.77 0.05
N LEU A 34 0.93 1.63 0.76
CA LEU A 34 -0.32 0.91 1.00
C LEU A 34 -1.24 1.68 1.94
N LEU A 35 -0.69 2.24 3.02
CA LEU A 35 -1.43 3.00 4.01
C LEU A 35 -1.96 4.29 3.41
N ASP A 36 -1.17 5.01 2.61
CA ASP A 36 -1.66 6.18 1.88
C ASP A 36 -2.87 5.85 0.99
N GLN A 37 -2.75 4.81 0.15
CA GLN A 37 -3.86 4.35 -0.70
C GLN A 37 -5.08 3.93 0.12
N LEU A 38 -4.89 3.19 1.20
CA LEU A 38 -5.96 2.74 2.09
C LEU A 38 -6.69 3.94 2.72
N LEU A 39 -5.95 4.93 3.20
CA LEU A 39 -6.48 6.12 3.85
C LEU A 39 -7.17 7.06 2.85
N GLN A 40 -6.77 7.06 1.58
CA GLN A 40 -7.52 7.74 0.51
C GLN A 40 -8.85 7.03 0.20
N LEU A 41 -8.87 5.69 0.18
CA LEU A 41 -10.08 4.90 -0.06
C LEU A 41 -11.08 4.97 1.10
N PHE A 42 -10.59 5.08 2.33
CA PHE A 42 -11.41 5.25 3.53
C PHE A 42 -11.08 6.58 4.21
N PRO A 43 -11.79 7.67 3.89
CA PRO A 43 -11.54 8.99 4.47
C PRO A 43 -11.97 9.10 5.95
N GLN A 44 -12.67 8.11 6.48
CA GLN A 44 -13.16 8.11 7.85
C GLN A 44 -12.00 8.08 8.88
N PRO A 45 -12.23 8.57 10.11
CA PRO A 45 -11.22 8.49 11.16
C PRO A 45 -10.76 7.04 11.38
N VAL A 46 -9.46 6.88 11.59
CA VAL A 46 -8.90 5.62 12.07
C VAL A 46 -9.19 5.53 13.57
N GLU A 47 -9.83 4.45 13.98
CA GLU A 47 -10.22 4.19 15.37
C GLU A 47 -9.17 3.36 16.11
N ALA A 48 -8.56 2.41 15.40
CA ALA A 48 -7.57 1.52 15.97
C ALA A 48 -6.61 0.94 14.91
N VAL A 49 -5.39 0.65 15.35
CA VAL A 49 -4.34 0.01 14.55
C VAL A 49 -3.76 -1.16 15.35
N TYR A 50 -3.63 -2.30 14.69
CA TYR A 50 -2.82 -3.42 15.19
C TYR A 50 -1.74 -3.77 14.19
N CYS A 51 -0.55 -4.12 14.67
CA CYS A 51 0.55 -4.50 13.82
C CYS A 51 1.33 -5.68 14.39
N ARG A 52 1.78 -6.56 13.51
CA ARG A 52 2.75 -7.61 13.81
C ARG A 52 3.91 -7.54 12.84
N LEU A 53 5.12 -7.51 13.40
CA LEU A 53 6.38 -7.52 12.66
C LEU A 53 7.11 -8.85 12.89
N HIS A 54 7.78 -9.35 11.86
CA HIS A 54 8.74 -10.46 11.96
C HIS A 54 10.13 -10.00 11.52
N HIS A 55 11.17 -10.59 12.10
CA HIS A 55 12.57 -10.30 11.81
C HIS A 55 13.30 -11.63 11.58
N ASP A 56 13.39 -12.06 10.33
CA ASP A 56 13.88 -13.40 9.97
C ASP A 56 15.26 -13.41 9.29
N PHE A 57 15.87 -12.24 9.05
CA PHE A 57 17.18 -12.14 8.38
C PHE A 57 18.26 -11.64 9.32
N ASP A 58 19.24 -12.48 9.65
CA ASP A 58 20.33 -12.15 10.58
C ASP A 58 21.21 -10.97 10.16
N HIS A 59 21.24 -10.66 8.86
CA HIS A 59 22.10 -9.61 8.28
C HIS A 59 21.40 -8.25 8.13
N THR A 60 20.15 -8.13 8.60
CA THR A 60 19.40 -6.86 8.62
C THR A 60 18.78 -6.66 10.00
N ASN A 61 18.61 -5.41 10.44
CA ASN A 61 17.91 -5.12 11.70
C ASN A 61 16.48 -4.59 11.50
N VAL A 62 15.95 -4.73 10.29
CA VAL A 62 14.58 -4.35 9.92
C VAL A 62 13.70 -5.58 9.78
N GLU A 63 12.39 -5.37 9.71
CA GLU A 63 11.42 -6.43 9.57
C GLU A 63 11.47 -7.12 8.19
N SER A 64 11.37 -8.44 8.21
CA SER A 64 11.18 -9.30 7.04
C SER A 64 9.70 -9.35 6.62
N HIS A 65 8.78 -9.14 7.55
CA HIS A 65 7.33 -9.12 7.32
C HIS A 65 6.64 -8.09 8.23
N ALA A 66 5.63 -7.41 7.69
CA ALA A 66 4.76 -6.52 8.46
C ALA A 66 3.30 -6.74 8.06
N LEU A 67 2.46 -7.08 9.03
CA LEU A 67 1.01 -7.13 8.89
C LEU A 67 0.43 -5.97 9.70
N VAL A 68 -0.26 -5.05 9.04
CA VAL A 68 -0.95 -3.92 9.68
C VAL A 68 -2.45 -4.06 9.44
N THR A 69 -3.25 -4.00 10.49
CA THR A 69 -4.71 -3.92 10.41
C THR A 69 -5.18 -2.56 10.92
N VAL A 70 -5.97 -1.86 10.11
CA VAL A 70 -6.49 -0.53 10.40
C VAL A 70 -8.01 -0.61 10.48
N HIS A 71 -8.56 -0.18 11.62
CA HIS A 71 -9.99 -0.13 11.88
C HIS A 71 -10.47 1.31 11.76
N PHE A 72 -11.56 1.52 11.02
CA PHE A 72 -12.14 2.83 10.79
C PHE A 72 -13.44 3.00 11.57
N ALA A 73 -13.75 4.23 11.97
CA ALA A 73 -14.92 4.57 12.79
C ALA A 73 -16.28 4.19 12.16
N ASP A 74 -16.32 3.90 10.85
CA ASP A 74 -17.53 3.44 10.14
C ASP A 74 -17.58 1.91 9.97
N GLY A 75 -16.73 1.18 10.70
CA GLY A 75 -16.63 -0.28 10.68
C GLY A 75 -15.92 -0.84 9.45
N ALA A 76 -15.25 -0.02 8.63
CA ALA A 76 -14.35 -0.55 7.62
C ALA A 76 -13.07 -1.10 8.26
N THR A 77 -12.48 -2.12 7.62
CA THR A 77 -11.18 -2.68 8.00
C THR A 77 -10.28 -2.72 6.77
N GLY A 78 -9.06 -2.22 6.92
CA GLY A 78 -7.98 -2.37 5.96
C GLY A 78 -6.87 -3.25 6.50
N VAL A 79 -6.31 -4.11 5.65
CA VAL A 79 -5.16 -4.94 5.96
C VAL A 79 -4.05 -4.63 4.96
N CYS A 80 -2.86 -4.27 5.47
CA CYS A 80 -1.66 -4.08 4.67
C CYS A 80 -0.66 -5.18 5.03
N ASP A 81 -0.38 -6.06 4.07
CA ASP A 81 0.50 -7.22 4.22
C ASP A 81 1.77 -7.03 3.37
N LEU A 82 2.89 -6.87 4.05
CA LEU A 82 4.18 -6.56 3.47
C LEU A 82 5.15 -7.70 3.77
N SER A 83 5.86 -8.20 2.77
CA SER A 83 6.74 -9.34 2.97
C SER A 83 7.98 -9.32 2.08
N SER A 84 9.12 -9.67 2.68
CA SER A 84 10.37 -10.08 2.03
C SER A 84 10.51 -11.60 1.93
N MET A 85 9.58 -12.34 2.51
CA MET A 85 9.60 -13.79 2.65
C MET A 85 8.62 -14.50 1.72
N SER A 86 8.03 -13.77 0.75
CA SER A 86 6.96 -14.31 -0.09
C SER A 86 7.48 -14.69 -1.47
N ALA A 87 7.68 -15.99 -1.69
CA ALA A 87 7.99 -16.54 -3.02
C ALA A 87 6.75 -16.59 -3.93
N ILE A 88 5.56 -16.65 -3.34
CA ILE A 88 4.27 -16.58 -4.04
C ILE A 88 3.46 -15.46 -3.40
N ALA A 89 3.36 -14.33 -4.10
CA ALA A 89 2.67 -13.16 -3.60
C ALA A 89 1.14 -13.38 -3.54
N LYS A 90 0.53 -12.83 -2.49
CA LYS A 90 -0.91 -12.58 -2.42
C LYS A 90 -1.36 -11.62 -3.53
N PRO A 91 -2.67 -11.53 -3.82
CA PRO A 91 -3.20 -10.49 -4.69
C PRO A 91 -2.79 -9.10 -4.20
N ARG A 92 -2.56 -8.18 -5.14
CA ARG A 92 -2.24 -6.79 -4.82
C ARG A 92 -3.42 -6.12 -4.10
N PHE A 93 -4.63 -6.38 -4.56
CA PHE A 93 -5.88 -5.96 -3.94
C PHE A 93 -6.83 -7.16 -3.82
N GLN A 94 -7.45 -7.30 -2.66
CA GLN A 94 -8.57 -8.20 -2.43
C GLN A 94 -9.62 -7.47 -1.59
N ILE A 95 -10.77 -7.18 -2.19
CA ILE A 95 -11.80 -6.30 -1.63
C ILE A 95 -13.10 -7.08 -1.50
N TYR A 96 -13.74 -6.99 -0.34
CA TYR A 96 -14.99 -7.67 -0.05
C TYR A 96 -16.11 -6.67 0.23
N GLY A 97 -17.24 -6.90 -0.42
CA GLY A 97 -18.49 -6.20 -0.20
C GLY A 97 -19.66 -7.17 -0.06
N ASP A 98 -20.82 -6.62 0.27
CA ASP A 98 -22.09 -7.35 0.34
C ASP A 98 -22.58 -7.84 -1.04
N LYS A 99 -22.05 -7.28 -2.13
CA LYS A 99 -22.41 -7.63 -3.51
C LYS A 99 -21.35 -8.42 -4.26
N GLY A 100 -20.28 -8.84 -3.59
CA GLY A 100 -19.22 -9.60 -4.24
C GLY A 100 -17.80 -9.25 -3.80
N THR A 101 -16.85 -9.82 -4.51
CA THR A 101 -15.42 -9.74 -4.21
C THR A 101 -14.65 -9.27 -5.45
N PHE A 102 -13.76 -8.30 -5.27
CA PHE A 102 -12.81 -7.87 -6.28
C PHE A 102 -11.40 -8.35 -5.94
N ILE A 103 -10.67 -8.86 -6.94
CA ILE A 103 -9.29 -9.31 -6.82
C ILE A 103 -8.46 -8.78 -7.97
N LYS A 104 -7.25 -8.29 -7.68
CA LYS A 104 -6.28 -7.88 -8.71
C LYS A 104 -4.87 -8.32 -8.32
N TYR A 105 -4.16 -8.88 -9.29
CA TYR A 105 -2.75 -9.22 -9.20
C TYR A 105 -1.90 -8.22 -10.00
N GLY A 106 -0.59 -8.25 -9.76
CA GLY A 106 0.38 -7.43 -10.49
C GLY A 106 0.55 -6.01 -9.94
N LEU A 107 1.62 -5.35 -10.40
CA LEU A 107 1.97 -3.98 -10.08
C LEU A 107 1.68 -3.05 -11.27
N ASP A 108 1.75 -1.76 -11.03
CA ASP A 108 1.73 -0.74 -12.09
C ASP A 108 3.01 -0.86 -12.94
N PRO A 109 2.91 -0.97 -14.29
CA PRO A 109 4.06 -1.17 -15.16
C PRO A 109 4.90 0.09 -15.40
N GLN A 110 4.48 1.28 -14.92
CA GLN A 110 5.20 2.53 -15.13
C GLN A 110 6.61 2.51 -14.54
N GLU A 111 6.85 1.79 -13.43
CA GLU A 111 8.21 1.69 -12.89
C GLU A 111 9.16 0.99 -13.86
N ASP A 112 8.73 -0.15 -14.40
CA ASP A 112 9.54 -0.94 -15.33
C ASP A 112 9.71 -0.22 -16.67
N ALA A 113 8.64 0.41 -17.18
CA ALA A 113 8.69 1.22 -18.39
C ALA A 113 9.64 2.43 -18.25
N MET A 114 9.57 3.13 -17.11
CA MET A 114 10.50 4.22 -16.78
C MET A 114 11.95 3.74 -16.71
N ARG A 115 12.22 2.57 -16.11
CA ARG A 115 13.56 1.97 -16.07
C ARG A 115 14.06 1.58 -17.47
N ALA A 116 13.16 1.20 -18.37
CA ALA A 116 13.46 0.95 -19.78
C ALA A 116 13.66 2.24 -20.60
N GLY A 117 13.42 3.41 -20.01
CA GLY A 117 13.66 4.72 -20.62
C GLY A 117 12.41 5.39 -21.21
N ASP A 118 11.24 4.76 -21.14
CA ASP A 118 9.98 5.33 -21.64
C ASP A 118 8.82 4.96 -20.71
N ILE A 119 8.47 5.87 -19.79
CA ILE A 119 7.35 5.67 -18.86
C ILE A 119 6.00 5.59 -19.58
N ASP A 120 5.87 6.17 -20.78
CA ASP A 120 4.62 6.21 -21.53
C ASP A 120 4.36 4.91 -22.29
N ALA A 121 5.36 4.04 -22.41
CA ALA A 121 5.23 2.68 -22.92
C ALA A 121 4.60 1.71 -21.91
N ALA A 122 4.22 2.18 -20.72
CA ALA A 122 3.60 1.36 -19.68
C ALA A 122 2.22 0.85 -20.11
N VAL A 123 2.07 -0.48 -20.24
CA VAL A 123 0.81 -1.12 -20.64
C VAL A 123 0.47 -2.25 -19.68
N HIS A 124 -0.78 -2.25 -19.20
CA HIS A 124 -1.32 -3.38 -18.46
C HIS A 124 -1.66 -4.53 -19.41
N SER A 125 -1.17 -5.73 -19.12
CA SER A 125 -1.60 -6.92 -19.83
C SER A 125 -3.02 -7.33 -19.38
N ALA A 126 -3.79 -7.97 -20.26
CA ALA A 126 -5.15 -8.41 -19.94
C ALA A 126 -5.18 -9.41 -18.78
N GLU A 127 -4.12 -10.19 -18.61
CA GLU A 127 -3.93 -11.14 -17.51
C GLU A 127 -3.77 -10.44 -16.15
N SER A 128 -3.36 -9.16 -16.15
CA SER A 128 -3.23 -8.33 -14.95
C SER A 128 -4.52 -7.59 -14.58
N TYR A 129 -5.58 -7.70 -15.39
CA TYR A 129 -6.86 -7.04 -15.11
C TYR A 129 -7.49 -7.55 -13.82
N GLY A 130 -8.26 -6.67 -13.18
CA GLY A 130 -9.00 -7.04 -11.99
C GLY A 130 -10.11 -8.02 -12.35
N ARG A 131 -10.51 -8.86 -11.40
CA ARG A 131 -11.67 -9.74 -11.53
C ARG A 131 -12.65 -9.42 -10.41
N PHE A 132 -13.91 -9.21 -10.75
CA PHE A 132 -14.99 -8.99 -9.81
C PHE A 132 -15.98 -10.16 -9.90
N HIS A 133 -16.28 -10.80 -8.78
CA HIS A 133 -17.27 -11.86 -8.72
C HIS A 133 -18.47 -11.40 -7.88
N ASP A 134 -19.65 -11.33 -8.48
CA ASP A 134 -20.87 -10.79 -7.85
C ASP A 134 -21.67 -11.81 -7.01
N GLY A 135 -21.13 -13.03 -6.90
CA GLY A 135 -21.76 -14.19 -6.26
C GLY A 135 -22.44 -15.13 -7.26
N THR A 136 -22.63 -14.69 -8.51
CA THR A 136 -23.22 -15.51 -9.59
C THR A 136 -22.29 -15.67 -10.79
N LYS A 137 -21.53 -14.62 -11.12
CA LYS A 137 -20.62 -14.60 -12.27
C LYS A 137 -19.39 -13.75 -11.99
N GLU A 138 -18.32 -14.09 -12.70
CA GLU A 138 -17.10 -13.29 -12.75
C GLU A 138 -17.15 -12.28 -13.90
N HIS A 139 -16.62 -11.08 -13.64
CA HIS A 139 -16.46 -9.98 -14.58
C HIS A 139 -14.99 -9.56 -14.59
N VAL A 140 -14.41 -9.47 -15.79
CA VAL A 140 -13.08 -8.90 -15.96
C VAL A 140 -13.19 -7.38 -15.99
N ILE A 141 -12.38 -6.70 -15.18
CA ILE A 141 -12.33 -5.26 -15.02
C ILE A 141 -11.01 -4.74 -15.61
N PRO A 142 -11.04 -4.14 -16.82
CA PRO A 142 -9.87 -3.53 -17.42
C PRO A 142 -9.25 -2.48 -16.50
N THR A 143 -7.92 -2.50 -16.38
CA THR A 143 -7.21 -1.57 -15.51
C THR A 143 -7.05 -0.22 -16.21
N VAL A 144 -7.46 0.86 -15.54
CA VAL A 144 -7.21 2.21 -16.02
C VAL A 144 -5.70 2.47 -15.98
N PRO A 145 -5.05 2.88 -17.08
CA PRO A 145 -3.63 3.18 -17.09
C PRO A 145 -3.28 4.26 -16.07
N GLY A 146 -2.20 4.02 -15.30
CA GLY A 146 -1.66 5.03 -14.40
C GLY A 146 -1.00 6.18 -15.15
N ARG A 147 -0.84 7.34 -14.49
CA ARG A 147 -0.14 8.51 -15.03
C ARG A 147 0.61 9.26 -13.93
N TRP A 148 1.81 8.84 -13.62
CA TRP A 148 2.62 9.46 -12.55
C TRP A 148 3.00 10.91 -12.85
N ARG A 149 3.04 11.30 -14.14
CA ARG A 149 3.24 12.70 -14.56
C ARG A 149 2.21 13.65 -13.95
N SER A 150 0.99 13.19 -13.69
CA SER A 150 -0.07 14.00 -13.09
C SER A 150 0.34 14.59 -11.73
N TYR A 151 1.18 13.90 -10.96
CA TYR A 151 1.70 14.42 -9.68
C TYR A 151 2.59 15.64 -9.91
N TYR A 152 3.52 15.57 -10.85
CA TYR A 152 4.42 16.69 -11.15
C TYR A 152 3.72 17.87 -11.82
N GLU A 153 2.73 17.60 -12.68
CA GLU A 153 1.86 18.63 -13.23
C GLU A 153 1.10 19.37 -12.11
N ASN A 154 0.55 18.63 -11.14
CA ASN A 154 -0.09 19.24 -9.98
C ASN A 154 0.88 20.06 -9.12
N VAL A 155 2.09 19.56 -8.86
CA VAL A 155 3.12 20.32 -8.12
C VAL A 155 3.47 21.62 -8.84
N ARG A 156 3.66 21.57 -10.16
CA ARG A 156 3.89 22.76 -11.00
C ARG A 156 2.75 23.77 -10.83
N ASP A 157 1.51 23.32 -10.94
CA ASP A 157 0.33 24.19 -10.88
C ASP A 157 0.12 24.75 -9.47
N ALA A 158 0.43 23.97 -8.43
CA ALA A 158 0.41 24.44 -7.04
C ALA A 158 1.47 25.51 -6.76
N ILE A 159 2.70 25.36 -7.28
CA ILE A 159 3.76 26.38 -7.17
C ILE A 159 3.32 27.69 -7.85
N LYS A 160 2.58 27.61 -8.95
CA LYS A 160 2.04 28.77 -9.66
C LYS A 160 0.80 29.39 -9.01
N GLY A 161 0.23 28.75 -7.99
CA GLY A 161 -1.05 29.15 -7.38
C GLY A 161 -2.27 28.84 -8.23
N GLU A 162 -2.14 27.96 -9.23
CA GLU A 162 -3.21 27.57 -10.17
C GLU A 162 -4.02 26.37 -9.66
N ALA A 163 -3.49 25.60 -8.71
CA ALA A 163 -4.16 24.45 -8.11
C ALA A 163 -3.79 24.28 -6.62
N ALA A 164 -4.58 23.53 -5.87
CA ALA A 164 -4.16 22.99 -4.58
C ALA A 164 -3.27 21.76 -4.79
N LEU A 165 -2.40 21.45 -3.81
CA LEU A 165 -1.66 20.19 -3.80
C LEU A 165 -2.64 19.00 -3.79
N ALA A 166 -2.41 18.06 -4.70
CA ALA A 166 -3.17 16.82 -4.79
C ALA A 166 -2.90 15.89 -3.60
N VAL A 167 -1.70 15.98 -3.01
CA VAL A 167 -1.33 15.31 -1.76
C VAL A 167 -1.01 16.38 -0.73
N LYS A 168 -1.85 16.50 0.29
CA LYS A 168 -1.76 17.53 1.34
C LYS A 168 -0.85 17.06 2.47
N ALA A 169 -0.18 18.00 3.13
CA ALA A 169 0.65 17.69 4.30
C ALA A 169 -0.14 17.00 5.43
N THR A 170 -1.43 17.32 5.59
CA THR A 170 -2.32 16.66 6.56
C THR A 170 -2.63 15.21 6.20
N GLU A 171 -2.65 14.87 4.91
CA GLU A 171 -2.84 13.48 4.45
C GLU A 171 -1.56 12.67 4.73
N VAL A 172 -0.39 13.25 4.47
CA VAL A 172 0.91 12.65 4.83
C VAL A 172 1.02 12.46 6.35
N GLN A 173 0.63 13.47 7.14
CA GLN A 173 0.61 13.37 8.60
C GLN A 173 -0.29 12.22 9.07
N ARG A 174 -1.46 12.05 8.45
CA ARG A 174 -2.39 10.95 8.78
C ARG A 174 -1.76 9.58 8.51
N VAL A 175 -1.01 9.42 7.41
CA VAL A 175 -0.24 8.19 7.13
C VAL A 175 0.81 7.95 8.21
N MET A 176 1.58 8.98 8.56
CA MET A 176 2.64 8.86 9.58
C MET A 176 2.05 8.50 10.96
N THR A 177 0.92 9.06 11.35
CA THR A 177 0.22 8.69 12.60
C THR A 177 -0.13 7.20 12.64
N VAL A 178 -0.57 6.62 11.50
CA VAL A 178 -0.89 5.20 11.42
C VAL A 178 0.38 4.33 11.46
N ILE A 179 1.48 4.77 10.83
CA ILE A 179 2.77 4.07 10.91
C ILE A 179 3.29 4.08 12.35
N ASP A 180 3.25 5.22 13.05
CA ASP A 180 3.68 5.34 14.44
C ASP A 180 2.82 4.44 15.36
N ALA A 181 1.50 4.41 15.14
CA ALA A 181 0.59 3.51 15.85
C ALA A 181 0.89 2.04 15.57
N ALA A 182 1.22 1.68 14.33
CA ALA A 182 1.62 0.33 13.97
C ALA A 182 2.92 -0.08 14.68
N LEU A 183 3.94 0.77 14.71
CA LEU A 183 5.19 0.48 15.42
C LEU A 183 4.96 0.30 16.93
N ARG A 184 4.16 1.17 17.55
CA ARG A 184 3.76 1.04 18.96
C ARG A 184 3.00 -0.26 19.23
N SER A 185 2.09 -0.63 18.33
CA SER A 185 1.34 -1.89 18.42
C SER A 185 2.27 -3.11 18.34
N ALA A 186 3.23 -3.09 17.43
CA ALA A 186 4.18 -4.17 17.26
C ALA A 186 5.11 -4.33 18.47
N GLU A 187 5.48 -3.23 19.12
CA GLU A 187 6.29 -3.23 20.33
C GLU A 187 5.52 -3.74 21.56
N SER A 188 4.27 -3.30 21.75
CA SER A 188 3.47 -3.68 22.92
C SER A 188 2.74 -5.02 22.75
N GLY A 189 2.49 -5.46 21.51
CA GLY A 189 1.60 -6.58 21.20
C GLY A 189 0.10 -6.25 21.36
N GLU A 190 -0.25 -4.98 21.53
CA GLU A 190 -1.61 -4.51 21.80
C GLU A 190 -2.19 -3.70 20.64
N VAL A 191 -3.52 -3.54 20.63
CA VAL A 191 -4.21 -2.63 19.73
C VAL A 191 -4.00 -1.18 20.18
N ILE A 192 -3.60 -0.30 19.26
CA ILE A 192 -3.44 1.13 19.53
C ILE A 192 -4.66 1.89 19.03
N HIS A 193 -5.36 2.57 19.94
CA HIS A 193 -6.47 3.45 19.61
C HIS A 193 -5.98 4.87 19.30
N LEU A 194 -6.62 5.53 18.33
CA LEU A 194 -6.29 6.89 17.85
C LEU A 194 -7.39 7.91 18.13
#